data_AF-A0A8T3NGH0-F1
#
_entry.id   AF-A0A8T3NGH0-F1
#
_cell.length_a   1.000
_cell.length_b   1.000
_cell.length_c   1.000
_cell.angle_alpha   90.00
_cell.angle_beta   90.00
_cell.angle_gamma   90.00
#
_symmetry.space_group_name_H-M   'P 1'
#
loop_
_entity.id
_entity.type
_entity.pdbx_description
1 polymer ?
#
loop_
_entity_poly.entity_id
_entity_poly.type
_entity_poly.pdbx_seq_one_letter_code
_entity_poly.pdbx_strand_id
1 'polypeptide(L)'
;MPAPLRRLVTAHLLNFQVGPDELSVCEDIEAWRGLGVPVTLHKLENQDLIHFLAGPGGWDRTPNSYVGSRATNWADIRDRMNYIVDLFRCRHFDPNLFVAPHTADQCAELLRGRVPSGPL
;
A
#
# COMPACT_ATOMS: atom_id res chain seq x y z
N MET A 1 5.60 23.01 -2.27
CA MET A 1 4.86 22.70 -3.51
C MET A 1 3.39 23.10 -3.34
N PRO A 2 2.76 23.84 -4.27
CA PRO A 2 1.36 24.24 -4.18
C PRO A 2 0.39 23.05 -4.10
N ALA A 3 -0.73 23.20 -3.40
CA ALA A 3 -1.71 22.13 -3.21
C ALA A 3 -2.30 21.54 -4.52
N PRO A 4 -2.63 22.33 -5.56
CA PRO A 4 -3.11 21.79 -6.83
C PRO A 4 -2.07 20.90 -7.53
N LEU A 5 -0.79 21.31 -7.48
CA LEU A 5 0.30 20.54 -8.08
C LEU A 5 0.51 19.20 -7.38
N ARG A 6 0.40 19.14 -6.04
CA ARG A 6 0.49 17.86 -5.29
C ARG A 6 -0.62 16.88 -5.66
N ARG A 7 -1.83 17.37 -5.87
CA ARG A 7 -2.97 16.54 -6.32
C ARG A 7 -2.75 16.01 -7.74
N LEU A 8 -2.28 16.86 -8.65
CA LEU A 8 -1.92 16.44 -10.02
C LEU A 8 -0.81 15.38 -10.04
N VAL A 9 0.24 15.56 -9.22
CA VAL A 9 1.32 14.57 -9.08
C VAL A 9 0.76 13.25 -8.53
N THR A 10 -0.07 13.29 -7.48
CA THR A 10 -0.71 12.10 -6.93
C THR A 10 -1.59 11.40 -7.98
N ALA A 11 -2.36 12.17 -8.75
CA ALA A 11 -3.32 11.67 -9.72
C ALA A 11 -2.66 11.00 -10.94
N HIS A 12 -1.45 11.39 -11.31
CA HIS A 12 -0.87 11.02 -12.61
C HIS A 12 0.54 10.46 -12.57
N LEU A 13 1.27 10.58 -11.47
CA LEU A 13 2.71 10.29 -11.44
C LEU A 13 3.13 9.36 -10.30
N LEU A 14 2.20 8.87 -9.48
CA LEU A 14 2.54 8.07 -8.31
C LEU A 14 1.96 6.66 -8.41
N ASN A 15 2.84 5.76 -8.86
CA ASN A 15 2.58 4.33 -8.93
C ASN A 15 3.55 3.58 -8.00
N PHE A 16 3.10 2.44 -7.48
CA PHE A 16 3.90 1.48 -6.73
C PHE A 16 4.03 0.18 -7.50
N GLN A 17 5.19 -0.44 -7.40
CA GLN A 17 5.34 -1.84 -7.78
C GLN A 17 5.25 -2.69 -6.53
N VAL A 18 4.34 -3.67 -6.55
CA VAL A 18 4.13 -4.64 -5.47
C VAL A 18 4.26 -6.03 -6.06
N GLY A 19 5.48 -6.56 -6.03
CA GLY A 19 5.81 -7.78 -6.77
C GLY A 19 5.66 -7.55 -8.28
N PRO A 20 4.90 -8.39 -9.01
CA PRO A 20 4.70 -8.23 -10.45
C PRO A 20 3.65 -7.15 -10.81
N ASP A 21 2.89 -6.64 -9.83
CA ASP A 21 1.79 -5.73 -10.09
C ASP A 21 2.22 -4.27 -9.96
N GLU A 22 1.72 -3.42 -10.85
CA GLU A 22 1.78 -1.97 -10.71
C GLU A 22 0.45 -1.45 -10.17
N LEU A 23 0.51 -0.60 -9.15
CA LEU A 23 -0.64 -0.01 -8.48
C LEU A 23 -0.57 1.51 -8.61
N SER A 24 -1.66 2.15 -9.02
CA SER A 24 -1.77 3.60 -8.95
C SER A 24 -2.44 4.03 -7.64
N VAL A 25 -1.90 5.04 -6.96
CA VAL A 25 -2.47 5.49 -5.68
C VAL A 25 -3.74 6.33 -5.86
N CYS A 26 -3.99 6.82 -7.06
CA CYS A 26 -5.16 7.63 -7.37
C CYS A 26 -6.40 6.80 -7.68
N GLU A 27 -6.23 5.48 -7.75
CA GLU A 27 -7.31 4.50 -7.92
C GLU A 27 -7.59 3.80 -6.59
N ASP A 28 -8.81 3.30 -6.45
CA ASP A 28 -9.14 2.46 -5.31
C ASP A 28 -8.40 1.12 -5.45
N ILE A 29 -7.95 0.56 -4.34
CA ILE A 29 -7.26 -0.73 -4.33
C ILE A 29 -8.21 -1.80 -4.85
N GLU A 30 -7.76 -2.49 -5.89
CA GLU A 30 -8.50 -3.63 -6.41
C GLU A 30 -8.36 -4.84 -5.49
N ALA A 31 -9.46 -5.58 -5.36
CA ALA A 31 -9.49 -6.86 -4.69
C ALA A 31 -8.44 -7.81 -5.28
N TRP A 32 -7.45 -8.22 -4.48
CA TRP A 32 -6.42 -9.15 -4.93
C TRP A 32 -7.06 -10.47 -5.36
N ARG A 33 -6.84 -10.85 -6.63
CA ARG A 33 -7.46 -12.03 -7.27
C ARG A 33 -9.00 -12.03 -7.22
N GLY A 34 -9.63 -10.86 -7.18
CA GLY A 34 -11.08 -10.72 -7.04
C GLY A 34 -11.62 -11.10 -5.65
N LEU A 35 -10.74 -11.36 -4.69
CA LEU A 35 -11.12 -11.64 -3.31
C LEU A 35 -11.31 -10.32 -2.56
N GLY A 36 -12.52 -10.12 -2.02
CA GLY A 36 -12.80 -8.97 -1.14
C GLY A 36 -11.97 -9.00 0.14
N VAL A 37 -12.29 -8.10 1.08
CA VAL A 37 -11.63 -8.12 2.40
C VAL A 37 -11.84 -9.49 3.05
N PRO A 38 -10.77 -10.17 3.51
CA PRO A 38 -10.89 -11.46 4.14
C PRO A 38 -11.77 -11.40 5.40
N VAL A 39 -12.68 -12.36 5.54
CA VAL A 39 -13.61 -12.42 6.67
C VAL A 39 -12.91 -12.51 8.03
N THR A 40 -11.68 -13.04 8.06
CA THR A 40 -10.82 -13.09 9.24
C THR A 40 -10.40 -11.71 9.74
N LEU A 41 -10.42 -10.69 8.88
CA LEU A 41 -10.09 -9.31 9.23
C LEU A 41 -11.32 -8.44 9.54
N HIS A 42 -12.54 -8.97 9.39
CA HIS A 42 -13.76 -8.22 9.72
C HIS A 42 -13.92 -8.00 11.22
N LYS A 43 -13.41 -8.92 12.04
CA LYS A 43 -13.43 -8.83 13.49
C LYS A 43 -12.00 -8.84 14.02
N LEU A 44 -11.53 -7.68 14.42
CA LEU A 44 -10.24 -7.51 15.06
C LEU A 44 -10.42 -7.68 16.58
N GLU A 45 -9.47 -8.35 17.23
CA GLU A 45 -9.52 -8.61 18.67
C GLU A 45 -8.49 -7.79 19.46
N ASN A 46 -7.37 -7.46 18.81
CA ASN A 46 -6.31 -6.64 19.40
C ASN A 46 -6.78 -5.19 19.58
N GLN A 47 -6.86 -4.73 20.83
CA GLN A 47 -7.38 -3.40 21.18
C GLN A 47 -6.50 -2.26 20.65
N ASP A 48 -5.18 -2.42 20.65
CA ASP A 48 -4.25 -1.42 20.12
C ASP A 48 -4.43 -1.25 18.61
N LEU A 49 -4.62 -2.36 17.89
CA LEU A 49 -4.91 -2.34 16.45
C LEU A 49 -6.25 -1.68 16.16
N ILE A 50 -7.30 -2.00 16.93
CA ILE A 50 -8.60 -1.36 16.80
C ILE A 50 -8.49 0.15 17.03
N HIS A 51 -7.77 0.57 18.07
CA HIS A 51 -7.54 1.99 18.35
C HIS A 51 -6.72 2.66 17.23
N PHE A 52 -5.69 2.00 16.71
CA PHE A 52 -4.88 2.49 15.60
C PHE A 52 -5.69 2.70 14.32
N LEU A 53 -6.63 1.81 14.02
CA LEU A 53 -7.44 1.85 12.79
C LEU A 53 -8.66 2.77 12.94
N ALA A 54 -9.44 2.58 14.01
CA ALA A 54 -10.77 3.17 14.17
C ALA A 54 -10.90 4.12 15.38
N GLY A 55 -9.86 4.27 16.19
CA GLY A 55 -9.87 5.19 17.33
C GLY A 55 -9.86 6.67 16.93
N PRO A 56 -9.78 7.60 17.90
CA PRO A 56 -9.66 9.03 17.61
C PRO A 56 -8.41 9.31 16.75
N GLY A 57 -8.62 9.77 15.51
CA GLY A 57 -7.53 9.94 14.55
C GLY A 57 -7.01 8.63 13.95
N GLY A 58 -7.77 7.54 14.02
CA GLY A 58 -7.44 6.25 13.42
C GLY A 58 -7.27 6.34 11.90
N TRP A 59 -6.44 5.48 11.32
CA TRP A 59 -5.95 5.62 9.94
C TRP A 59 -6.87 5.03 8.87
N ASP A 60 -7.87 4.24 9.28
CA ASP A 60 -8.76 3.53 8.39
C ASP A 60 -10.09 4.29 8.19
N ARG A 61 -10.37 4.67 6.95
CA ARG A 61 -11.62 5.32 6.52
C ARG A 61 -12.52 4.36 5.74
N THR A 62 -12.00 3.18 5.41
CA THR A 62 -12.59 2.20 4.50
C THR A 62 -12.65 0.83 5.18
N PRO A 63 -13.27 0.73 6.38
CA PRO A 63 -13.33 -0.52 7.11
C PRO A 63 -14.09 -1.57 6.29
N ASN A 64 -13.49 -2.75 6.13
CA ASN A 64 -14.06 -3.90 5.43
C ASN A 64 -14.43 -3.64 3.96
N SER A 65 -13.83 -2.62 3.33
CA SER A 65 -14.05 -2.27 1.92
C SER A 65 -12.76 -1.71 1.33
N TYR A 66 -12.55 -1.86 0.02
CA TYR A 66 -11.48 -1.14 -0.67
C TYR A 66 -12.00 0.11 -1.41
N VAL A 67 -13.32 0.29 -1.48
CA VAL A 67 -13.95 1.44 -2.16
C VAL A 67 -13.72 2.71 -1.34
N GLY A 68 -13.13 3.73 -1.97
CA GLY A 68 -12.74 4.98 -1.30
C GLY A 68 -11.34 4.96 -0.71
N SER A 69 -10.55 3.92 -0.98
CA SER A 69 -9.16 3.79 -0.52
C SER A 69 -8.20 4.74 -1.24
N ARG A 70 -8.55 5.20 -2.45
CA ARG A 70 -7.71 6.07 -3.28
C ARG A 70 -7.20 7.30 -2.52
N ALA A 71 -5.95 7.67 -2.78
CA ALA A 71 -5.39 8.92 -2.31
C ALA A 71 -5.78 10.07 -3.24
N THR A 72 -6.39 11.13 -2.69
CA THR A 72 -6.60 12.38 -3.44
C THR A 72 -5.32 13.23 -3.41
N ASN A 73 -4.56 13.15 -2.32
CA ASN A 73 -3.29 13.82 -2.13
C ASN A 73 -2.35 12.95 -1.29
N TRP A 74 -1.39 12.29 -1.93
CA TRP A 74 -0.44 11.39 -1.25
C TRP A 74 0.45 12.10 -0.22
N ALA A 75 0.66 13.41 -0.37
CA ALA A 75 1.40 14.20 0.60
C ALA A 75 0.59 14.49 1.88
N ASP A 76 -0.72 14.26 1.89
CA ASP A 76 -1.53 14.24 3.10
C ASP A 76 -1.35 12.89 3.81
N ILE A 77 -0.94 12.94 5.08
CA ILE A 77 -0.69 11.74 5.86
C ILE A 77 -1.96 10.89 6.03
N ARG A 78 -3.15 11.50 6.10
CA ARG A 78 -4.42 10.78 6.27
C ARG A 78 -4.77 9.98 5.03
N ASP A 79 -4.63 10.58 3.85
CA ASP A 79 -4.85 9.91 2.57
C ASP A 79 -3.85 8.77 2.38
N ARG A 80 -2.57 9.05 2.62
CA ARG A 80 -1.50 8.07 2.45
C ARG A 80 -1.68 6.87 3.37
N MET A 81 -1.91 7.10 4.65
CA MET A 81 -2.02 6.01 5.62
C MET A 81 -3.27 5.17 5.38
N ASN A 82 -4.38 5.77 4.96
CA ASN A 82 -5.58 5.02 4.59
C ASN A 82 -5.29 4.03 3.46
N TYR A 83 -4.69 4.51 2.37
CA TYR A 83 -4.32 3.66 1.24
C TYR A 83 -3.36 2.54 1.66
N ILE A 84 -2.34 2.86 2.47
CA ILE A 84 -1.37 1.86 2.96
C ILE A 84 -2.06 0.78 3.80
N VAL A 85 -2.96 1.14 4.71
CA VAL A 85 -3.71 0.18 5.54
C VAL A 85 -4.49 -0.79 4.66
N ASP A 86 -5.21 -0.29 3.67
CA ASP A 86 -5.97 -1.15 2.77
C ASP A 86 -5.09 -1.99 1.86
N LEU A 87 -3.91 -1.47 1.46
CA LEU A 87 -2.93 -2.24 0.70
C LEU A 87 -2.44 -3.45 1.50
N PHE A 88 -2.14 -3.27 2.79
CA PHE A 88 -1.79 -4.40 3.67
C PHE A 88 -2.94 -5.40 3.77
N ARG A 89 -4.19 -4.95 3.98
CA ARG A 89 -5.35 -5.86 4.04
C ARG A 89 -5.59 -6.60 2.74
N CYS A 90 -5.36 -5.95 1.60
CA CYS A 90 -5.53 -6.56 0.29
C CYS A 90 -4.44 -7.60 0.00
N ARG A 91 -3.18 -7.31 0.33
CA ARG A 91 -2.02 -8.10 -0.11
C ARG A 91 -1.38 -9.00 0.95
N HIS A 92 -1.76 -8.94 2.23
CA HIS A 92 -1.09 -9.72 3.28
C HIS A 92 -1.11 -11.25 3.08
N PHE A 93 -2.03 -11.77 2.26
CA PHE A 93 -2.07 -13.20 1.88
C PHE A 93 -1.29 -13.53 0.61
N ASP A 94 -0.70 -12.54 -0.06
CA ASP A 94 0.04 -12.76 -1.29
C ASP A 94 1.33 -13.55 -0.99
N PRO A 95 1.48 -14.78 -1.51
CA PRO A 95 2.68 -15.59 -1.30
C PRO A 95 3.95 -14.92 -1.83
N ASN A 96 3.82 -14.00 -2.81
CA ASN A 96 4.96 -13.29 -3.37
C ASN A 96 5.61 -12.33 -2.36
N LEU A 97 4.92 -11.93 -1.28
CA LEU A 97 5.53 -11.14 -0.20
C LEU A 97 6.66 -11.89 0.53
N PHE A 98 6.69 -13.22 0.42
CA PHE A 98 7.74 -14.06 1.01
C PHE A 98 8.87 -14.38 0.02
N VAL A 99 8.77 -13.90 -1.23
CA VAL A 99 9.81 -14.07 -2.25
C VAL A 99 10.76 -12.88 -2.16
N ALA A 100 12.06 -13.15 -2.17
CA ALA A 100 13.07 -12.08 -2.15
C ALA A 100 12.93 -11.22 -3.42
N PRO A 101 12.88 -9.87 -3.29
CA PRO A 101 12.71 -8.97 -4.44
C PRO A 101 13.96 -8.91 -5.33
N HIS A 102 15.12 -9.32 -4.80
CA HIS A 102 16.40 -9.25 -5.48
C HIS A 102 17.15 -10.58 -5.34
N THR A 103 17.94 -10.91 -6.35
CA THR A 103 18.84 -12.06 -6.29
C THR A 103 19.96 -11.84 -5.27
N ALA A 104 20.67 -12.90 -4.89
CA ALA A 104 21.80 -12.80 -3.97
C ALA A 104 22.89 -11.84 -4.49
N ASP A 105 23.15 -11.85 -5.80
CA ASP A 105 24.13 -10.97 -6.43
C ASP A 105 23.67 -9.51 -6.40
N GLN A 106 22.39 -9.26 -6.70
CA GLN A 106 21.82 -7.91 -6.62
C GLN A 106 21.85 -7.38 -5.18
N CYS A 107 21.52 -8.22 -4.19
CA CYS A 107 21.67 -7.88 -2.78
C CYS A 107 23.12 -7.53 -2.42
N ALA A 108 24.10 -8.30 -2.91
CA ALA A 108 25.51 -8.03 -2.65
C ALA A 108 25.99 -6.70 -3.26
N GLU A 109 25.41 -6.28 -4.39
CA GLU A 109 25.68 -4.97 -5.00
C GLU A 109 25.07 -3.82 -4.19
N LEU A 110 23.79 -3.94 -3.81
CA LEU A 110 23.08 -2.95 -2.99
C LEU A 110 23.79 -2.72 -1.66
N LEU A 111 24.20 -3.80 -0.98
CA LEU A 111 24.92 -3.72 0.29
C LEU A 111 26.30 -3.06 0.17
N ARG A 112 26.86 -2.97 -1.04
CA ARG A 112 28.10 -2.25 -1.35
C ARG A 112 27.84 -0.83 -1.88
N GLY A 113 26.60 -0.35 -1.85
CA GLY A 113 26.20 0.96 -2.34
C GLY A 113 26.22 1.08 -3.87
N ARG A 114 26.11 -0.04 -4.60
CA ARG A 114 26.03 -0.06 -6.07
C ARG A 114 24.61 -0.29 -6.54
N VAL A 115 24.30 0.22 -7.74
CA VAL A 115 23.05 -0.09 -8.43
C VAL A 115 23.22 -1.45 -9.11
N PRO A 116 22.41 -2.46 -8.78
CA PRO A 116 22.52 -3.77 -9.40
C PRO A 116 22.21 -3.74 -10.88
N SER A 117 22.89 -4.59 -11.65
CA SER A 117 22.51 -4.85 -13.04
C SER A 117 21.26 -5.73 -13.15
N GLY A 118 20.50 -5.57 -14.24
CA GLY A 118 19.29 -6.36 -14.53
C GLY A 118 17.99 -5.64 -14.14
N PRO A 119 16.83 -6.31 -14.27
CA PRO A 119 15.57 -5.76 -13.77
C PRO A 119 15.62 -5.62 -12.25
N LEU A 120 15.18 -4.45 -11.77
CA LEU A 120 15.02 -4.10 -10.36
C LEU A 120 13.54 -4.11 -9.99
#